data_AF-A0A657PJP0-F1
#
_entry.id   AF-A0A657PJP0-F1
#
_cell.length_a   1.000
_cell.length_b   1.000
_cell.length_c   1.000
_cell.angle_alpha   90.00
_cell.angle_beta   90.00
_cell.angle_gamma   90.00
#
_symmetry.space_group_name_H-M   'P 1'
#
loop_
_entity.id
_entity.type
_entity.pdbx_description
1 polymer ?
#
loop_
_entity_poly.entity_id
_entity_poly.type
_entity_poly.pdbx_seq_one_letter_code
_entity_poly.pdbx_strand_id
1 'polypeptide(L)'
;MSHLALKDHLREGRLFRGRVLAAAAFVVLLLGLVMLRLLKLQILDHQHFTTLSQDNRVKIEPIPPTRGLIYDRNGVILAQNLPSHSLEIIPERVRDMDQTIGELRQLIEISDADIKRFQRLRAQRRRFDSIPIRVRLNEQEVARFSVNRHRFPGVEIQAKLLRDYPLGDKTSHVIGYVGRINPREAARIDASNYSATSHIGKTGVEKSYEERLHGKVGFRQVEVNVLGRAISTLESQPPVPGDDLYLTIDARLQATIIDAFGEENGAAAAIDPATGEVLALVSKPGFDTNLFVEGISPGNYKALQQSPDKPLFNRAMRGQYPPGSTIKPFIGLAGLEYGATTPGKRIHCTGSYSLPNSSHRYRDWKKTGHGHVDLTDAITQSCDVYYYDLANRLGVDRLHEFLDHFRFGRRTGIDITGELGGLLPSREWKRRTRNESWYPGET
;
A
#
# COMPACT_ATOMS: atom_id res chain seq x y z
N MET A 1 105.23 13.16 -22.75
CA MET A 1 105.27 14.35 -21.86
C MET A 1 103.86 14.60 -21.35
N SER A 2 103.59 14.15 -20.13
CA SER A 2 102.32 14.33 -19.43
C SER A 2 102.28 15.74 -18.81
N HIS A 3 101.28 16.54 -19.19
CA HIS A 3 101.02 17.82 -18.53
C HIS A 3 100.58 17.56 -17.09
N LEU A 4 101.42 17.92 -16.11
CA LEU A 4 101.04 18.01 -14.70
C LEU A 4 100.06 19.19 -14.53
N ALA A 5 98.79 18.87 -14.31
CA ALA A 5 97.81 19.85 -13.84
C ALA A 5 98.01 20.09 -12.34
N LEU A 6 98.50 21.28 -11.98
CA LEU A 6 98.58 21.75 -10.59
C LEU A 6 97.16 21.88 -10.02
N LYS A 7 96.88 21.12 -8.96
CA LYS A 7 95.58 21.05 -8.29
C LYS A 7 95.48 22.17 -7.25
N ASP A 8 94.60 23.16 -7.47
CA ASP A 8 94.39 24.29 -6.55
C ASP A 8 93.33 23.94 -5.49
N HIS A 9 93.80 23.36 -4.39
CA HIS A 9 92.96 22.91 -3.27
C HIS A 9 92.17 24.04 -2.58
N LEU A 10 92.62 25.30 -2.63
CA LEU A 10 91.93 26.44 -2.02
C LEU A 10 90.76 26.93 -2.88
N ARG A 11 90.86 26.80 -4.20
CA ARG A 11 89.80 27.15 -5.15
C ARG A 11 88.75 26.04 -5.25
N GLU A 12 89.17 24.77 -5.22
CA GLU A 12 88.26 23.61 -5.09
C GLU A 12 87.46 23.66 -3.76
N GLY A 13 88.11 24.00 -2.64
CA GLY A 13 87.43 24.13 -1.34
C GLY A 13 86.39 25.25 -1.27
N ARG A 14 86.66 26.40 -1.91
CA ARG A 14 85.69 27.51 -2.02
C ARG A 14 84.51 27.17 -2.94
N LEU A 15 84.77 26.54 -4.08
CA LEU A 15 83.73 26.05 -4.98
C LEU A 15 82.86 24.97 -4.32
N PHE A 16 83.48 24.05 -3.56
CA PHE A 16 82.77 23.03 -2.80
C PHE A 16 81.88 23.64 -1.70
N ARG A 17 82.42 24.55 -0.87
CA ARG A 17 81.63 25.25 0.15
C ARG A 17 80.49 26.08 -0.45
N GLY A 18 80.72 26.75 -1.58
CA GLY A 18 79.69 27.49 -2.30
C GLY A 18 78.56 26.58 -2.80
N ARG A 19 78.90 25.40 -3.36
CA ARG A 19 77.92 24.39 -3.77
C ARG A 19 77.14 23.81 -2.60
N VAL A 20 77.80 23.54 -1.47
CA VAL A 20 77.15 23.04 -0.25
C VAL A 20 76.19 24.08 0.33
N LEU A 21 76.60 25.37 0.39
CA LEU A 21 75.73 26.45 0.85
C LEU A 21 74.54 26.67 -0.08
N ALA A 22 74.74 26.64 -1.39
CA ALA A 22 73.67 26.74 -2.37
C ALA A 22 72.68 25.56 -2.27
N ALA A 23 73.19 24.33 -2.12
CA ALA A 23 72.37 23.15 -1.91
C ALA A 23 71.59 23.22 -0.58
N ALA A 24 72.24 23.66 0.50
CA ALA A 24 71.59 23.85 1.79
C ALA A 24 70.49 24.92 1.74
N ALA A 25 70.74 26.06 1.09
CA ALA A 25 69.75 27.11 0.90
C ALA A 25 68.57 26.63 0.05
N PHE A 26 68.83 25.83 -0.99
CA PHE A 26 67.80 25.22 -1.83
C PHE A 26 66.94 24.22 -1.03
N VAL A 27 67.55 23.39 -0.17
CA VAL A 27 66.82 22.49 0.72
C VAL A 27 65.97 23.25 1.73
N VAL A 28 66.49 24.33 2.32
CA VAL A 28 65.74 25.20 3.25
C VAL A 28 64.55 25.87 2.54
N LEU A 29 64.74 26.33 1.31
CA LEU A 29 63.66 26.89 0.49
C LEU A 29 62.55 25.86 0.24
N LEU A 30 62.92 24.64 -0.16
CA LEU A 30 61.96 23.55 -0.38
C LEU A 30 61.20 23.18 0.90
N LEU A 31 61.91 23.08 2.04
CA LEU A 31 61.29 22.83 3.35
C LEU A 31 60.34 23.96 3.74
N GLY A 32 60.71 25.23 3.47
CA GLY A 32 59.84 26.38 3.68
C GLY A 32 58.57 26.31 2.84
N LEU A 33 58.67 25.88 1.58
CA LEU A 33 57.53 25.66 0.68
C LEU A 33 56.58 24.56 1.21
N VAL A 34 57.14 23.46 1.73
CA VAL A 34 56.36 22.40 2.37
C VAL A 34 55.67 22.91 3.63
N MET A 35 56.37 23.65 4.50
CA MET A 35 55.81 24.28 5.70
C MET A 35 54.66 25.24 5.38
N LEU A 36 54.83 26.10 4.37
CA LEU A 36 53.78 27.01 3.88
C LEU A 36 52.56 26.23 3.39
N ARG A 37 52.77 25.14 2.66
CA ARG A 37 51.67 24.26 2.22
C ARG A 37 50.96 23.63 3.41
N LEU A 38 51.71 23.20 4.42
CA LEU A 38 51.19 22.55 5.62
C LEU A 38 50.36 23.53 6.47
N LEU A 39 50.85 24.77 6.64
CA LEU A 39 50.11 25.87 7.28
C LEU A 39 48.81 26.19 6.53
N LYS A 40 48.84 26.24 5.20
CA LYS A 40 47.62 26.43 4.40
C LYS A 40 46.60 25.33 4.68
N LEU A 41 47.03 24.06 4.64
CA LEU A 41 46.14 22.92 4.87
C LEU A 41 45.62 22.86 6.32
N GLN A 42 46.46 23.16 7.32
CA GLN A 42 46.10 23.03 8.73
C GLN A 42 45.36 24.23 9.32
N ILE A 43 45.55 25.45 8.80
CA ILE A 43 44.94 26.66 9.35
C ILE A 43 43.85 27.20 8.43
N LEU A 44 44.19 27.50 7.17
CA LEU A 44 43.25 28.13 6.22
C LEU A 44 42.15 27.16 5.81
N ASP A 45 42.53 25.93 5.47
CA ASP A 45 41.58 24.90 5.01
C ASP A 45 41.12 23.98 6.16
N HIS A 46 41.42 24.31 7.42
CA HIS A 46 41.11 23.47 8.58
C HIS A 46 39.64 23.08 8.63
N GLN A 47 38.74 24.08 8.58
CA GLN A 47 37.30 23.83 8.65
C GLN A 47 36.84 22.93 7.49
N HIS A 48 37.34 23.17 6.28
CA HIS A 48 37.00 22.37 5.11
C HIS A 48 37.42 20.90 5.25
N PHE A 49 38.67 20.62 5.65
CA PHE A 49 39.16 19.25 5.81
C PHE A 49 38.62 18.55 7.06
N THR A 50 38.28 19.30 8.10
CA THR A 50 37.63 18.75 9.29
C THR A 50 36.19 18.34 8.99
N THR A 51 35.44 19.15 8.23
CA THR A 51 34.11 18.77 7.72
C THR A 51 34.18 17.55 6.80
N LEU A 52 35.12 17.51 5.85
CA LEU A 52 35.33 16.32 4.99
C LEU A 52 35.71 15.07 5.79
N SER A 53 36.48 15.22 6.87
CA SER A 53 36.81 14.11 7.77
C SER A 53 35.62 13.68 8.64
N GLN A 54 34.73 14.61 9.01
CA GLN A 54 33.50 14.32 9.74
C GLN A 54 32.46 13.66 8.83
N ASP A 55 32.26 14.14 7.59
CA ASP A 55 31.34 13.54 6.61
C ASP A 55 31.73 12.11 6.25
N ASN A 56 33.03 11.79 6.25
CA ASN A 56 33.51 10.42 6.04
C ASN A 56 33.35 9.51 7.28
N ARG A 57 33.16 10.09 8.48
CA ARG A 57 33.08 9.39 9.76
C ARG A 57 31.66 9.33 10.32
N VAL A 58 30.77 10.24 9.93
CA VAL A 58 29.40 10.34 10.45
C VAL A 58 28.41 9.86 9.39
N LYS A 59 27.61 8.85 9.75
CA LYS A 59 26.55 8.31 8.90
C LYS A 59 25.20 8.55 9.55
N ILE A 60 24.26 9.10 8.79
CA ILE A 60 22.86 9.23 9.23
C ILE A 60 22.15 7.92 8.89
N GLU A 61 21.60 7.25 9.90
CA GLU A 61 20.80 6.05 9.76
C GLU A 61 19.34 6.37 10.13
N PRO A 62 18.38 6.19 9.20
CA PRO A 62 16.98 6.45 9.48
C PRO A 62 16.40 5.33 10.37
N ILE A 63 15.50 5.71 11.27
CA ILE A 63 14.81 4.80 12.21
C ILE A 63 13.34 4.75 11.80
N PRO A 64 12.81 3.59 11.39
CA PRO A 64 11.42 3.50 10.94
C PRO A 64 10.44 3.73 12.10
N PRO A 65 9.31 4.42 11.87
CA PRO A 65 8.25 4.52 12.86
C PRO A 65 7.49 3.21 13.03
N THR A 66 6.87 3.04 14.19
CA THR A 66 5.88 1.98 14.40
C THR A 66 4.56 2.42 13.77
N ARG A 67 4.06 1.61 12.82
CA ARG A 67 2.78 1.88 12.17
C ARG A 67 1.62 1.79 13.17
N GLY A 68 0.68 2.72 13.14
CA GLY A 68 -0.49 2.72 14.01
C GLY A 68 -1.33 1.45 13.90
N LEU A 69 -1.95 1.04 15.00
CA LEU A 69 -2.84 -0.12 15.09
C LEU A 69 -4.23 0.23 14.56
N ILE A 70 -4.98 -0.77 14.09
CA ILE A 70 -6.37 -0.57 13.64
C ILE A 70 -7.27 -1.42 14.52
N TYR A 71 -8.26 -0.76 15.13
CA TYR A 71 -9.25 -1.35 16.03
C TYR A 71 -10.65 -1.25 15.44
N ASP A 72 -11.49 -2.21 15.80
CA ASP A 72 -12.94 -2.13 15.64
C ASP A 72 -13.56 -1.21 16.71
N ARG A 73 -14.87 -0.96 16.62
CA ARG A 73 -15.60 -0.09 17.56
C ARG A 73 -15.58 -0.57 19.02
N ASN A 74 -15.27 -1.84 19.24
CA ASN A 74 -15.23 -2.50 20.55
C ASN A 74 -13.79 -2.71 21.06
N GLY A 75 -12.77 -2.20 20.36
CA GLY A 75 -11.37 -2.38 20.71
C GLY A 75 -10.75 -3.71 20.27
N VAL A 76 -11.42 -4.48 19.40
CA VAL A 76 -10.85 -5.68 18.78
C VAL A 76 -9.80 -5.27 17.74
N ILE A 77 -8.62 -5.85 17.81
CA ILE A 77 -7.53 -5.59 16.87
C ILE A 77 -7.86 -6.16 15.49
N LEU A 78 -7.85 -5.30 14.48
CA LEU A 78 -8.06 -5.64 13.07
C LEU A 78 -6.75 -5.65 12.28
N ALA A 79 -5.78 -4.81 12.66
CA ALA A 79 -4.42 -4.83 12.12
C ALA A 79 -3.40 -4.45 13.21
N GLN A 80 -2.34 -5.24 13.33
CA GLN A 80 -1.28 -5.05 14.32
C GLN A 80 0.11 -5.25 13.73
N ASN A 81 1.15 -4.99 14.53
CA ASN A 81 2.53 -5.23 14.14
C ASN A 81 3.14 -6.31 15.04
N LEU A 82 3.59 -7.41 14.45
CA LEU A 82 4.26 -8.49 15.16
C LEU A 82 5.78 -8.46 14.90
N PRO A 83 6.61 -8.67 15.94
CA PRO A 83 8.02 -8.92 15.75
C PRO A 83 8.24 -10.14 14.85
N SER A 84 9.11 -9.99 13.85
CA SER A 84 9.49 -11.07 12.96
C SER A 84 10.98 -11.04 12.69
N HIS A 85 11.58 -12.22 12.64
CA HIS A 85 12.96 -12.40 12.23
C HIS A 85 13.02 -12.69 10.73
N SER A 86 13.81 -11.92 10.00
CA SER A 86 14.17 -12.17 8.61
C SER A 86 15.65 -12.56 8.50
N LEU A 87 15.94 -13.52 7.64
CA LEU A 87 17.28 -13.80 7.19
C LEU A 87 17.57 -12.87 6.01
N GLU A 88 18.56 -12.01 6.14
CA GLU A 88 18.90 -11.03 5.12
C GLU A 88 20.37 -11.15 4.70
N ILE A 89 20.62 -10.82 3.43
CA ILE A 89 21.93 -10.92 2.81
C ILE A 89 22.32 -9.53 2.30
N ILE A 90 23.54 -9.10 2.63
CA ILE A 90 24.20 -7.92 2.06
C ILE A 90 25.10 -8.42 0.92
N PRO A 91 24.68 -8.30 -0.36
CA PRO A 91 25.34 -8.99 -1.46
C PRO A 91 26.84 -8.67 -1.61
N GLU A 92 27.25 -7.45 -1.31
CA GLU A 92 28.64 -6.99 -1.42
C GLU A 92 29.58 -7.60 -0.37
N ARG A 93 29.03 -8.16 0.71
CA ARG A 93 29.80 -8.86 1.76
C ARG A 93 29.89 -10.36 1.51
N VAL A 94 29.22 -10.88 0.49
CA VAL A 94 29.21 -12.29 0.13
C VAL A 94 30.14 -12.52 -1.06
N ARG A 95 31.07 -13.47 -0.93
CA ARG A 95 32.04 -13.80 -2.00
C ARG A 95 31.41 -14.63 -3.11
N ASP A 96 30.77 -15.75 -2.73
CA ASP A 96 30.06 -16.64 -3.64
C ASP A 96 28.61 -16.77 -3.18
N MET A 97 27.71 -16.18 -3.97
CA MET A 97 26.29 -16.12 -3.64
C MET A 97 25.61 -17.47 -3.76
N ASP A 98 25.94 -18.25 -4.79
CA ASP A 98 25.28 -19.51 -5.08
C ASP A 98 25.70 -20.58 -4.07
N GLN A 99 26.99 -20.61 -3.72
CA GLN A 99 27.49 -21.44 -2.62
C GLN A 99 26.84 -21.04 -1.30
N THR A 100 26.79 -19.74 -0.99
CA THR A 100 26.18 -19.24 0.26
C THR A 100 24.73 -19.66 0.37
N ILE A 101 23.93 -19.48 -0.69
CA ILE A 101 22.52 -19.91 -0.70
C ILE A 101 22.40 -21.44 -0.57
N GLY A 102 23.26 -22.20 -1.24
CA GLY A 102 23.31 -23.66 -1.15
C GLY A 102 23.58 -24.16 0.27
N GLU A 103 24.54 -23.55 0.97
CA GLU A 103 24.84 -23.86 2.36
C GLU A 103 23.72 -23.41 3.31
N LEU A 104 23.09 -22.25 3.07
CA LEU A 104 21.95 -21.77 3.86
C LEU A 104 20.75 -22.72 3.77
N ARG A 105 20.48 -23.31 2.60
CA ARG A 105 19.41 -24.30 2.39
C ARG A 105 19.56 -25.55 3.26
N GLN A 106 20.78 -25.88 3.70
CA GLN A 106 21.02 -27.01 4.59
C GLN A 106 20.63 -26.70 6.05
N LEU A 107 20.52 -25.42 6.41
CA LEU A 107 20.24 -24.97 7.78
C LEU A 107 18.80 -24.51 7.97
N ILE A 108 18.27 -23.79 6.99
CA ILE A 108 16.96 -23.15 7.00
C ILE A 108 16.22 -23.53 5.71
N GLU A 109 14.91 -23.77 5.82
CA GLU A 109 14.08 -24.03 4.66
C GLU A 109 13.98 -22.75 3.79
N ILE A 110 14.62 -22.81 2.63
CA ILE A 110 14.57 -21.76 1.61
C ILE A 110 14.03 -22.38 0.32
N SER A 111 12.83 -21.95 -0.07
CA SER A 111 12.18 -22.44 -1.28
C SER A 111 12.76 -21.79 -2.54
N ASP A 112 12.55 -22.41 -3.71
CA ASP A 112 12.96 -21.79 -4.98
C ASP A 112 12.22 -20.48 -5.25
N ALA A 113 11.00 -20.32 -4.69
CA ALA A 113 10.26 -19.07 -4.75
C ALA A 113 10.95 -17.95 -3.95
N ASP A 114 11.51 -18.27 -2.78
CA ASP A 114 12.29 -17.33 -1.98
C ASP A 114 13.54 -16.86 -2.73
N ILE A 115 14.25 -17.78 -3.39
CA ILE A 115 15.46 -17.46 -4.18
C ILE A 115 15.11 -16.55 -5.37
N LYS A 116 14.04 -16.88 -6.11
CA LYS A 116 13.56 -16.02 -7.21
C LYS A 116 13.17 -14.62 -6.72
N ARG A 117 12.49 -14.53 -5.56
CA ARG A 117 12.16 -13.25 -4.93
C ARG A 117 13.42 -12.47 -4.57
N PHE A 118 14.39 -13.12 -3.92
CA PHE A 118 15.67 -12.52 -3.54
C PHE A 118 16.42 -11.98 -4.76
N GLN A 119 16.55 -12.75 -5.84
CA GLN A 119 17.21 -12.31 -7.08
C GLN A 119 16.53 -11.08 -7.70
N ARG A 120 15.19 -11.06 -7.75
CA ARG A 120 14.43 -9.90 -8.23
C ARG A 120 14.68 -8.67 -7.37
N LEU A 121 14.69 -8.82 -6.04
CA LEU A 121 14.96 -7.72 -5.12
C LEU A 121 16.40 -7.20 -5.25
N ARG A 122 17.37 -8.11 -5.43
CA ARG A 122 18.79 -7.78 -5.67
C ARG A 122 18.99 -6.93 -6.92
N ALA A 123 18.24 -7.17 -7.99
CA ALA A 123 18.31 -6.35 -9.19
C ALA A 123 17.75 -4.92 -9.02
N GLN A 124 16.96 -4.67 -7.98
CA GLN A 124 16.23 -3.40 -7.79
C GLN A 124 16.78 -2.53 -6.65
N ARG A 125 17.64 -3.10 -5.78
CA ARG A 125 18.14 -2.45 -4.57
C ARG A 125 19.45 -1.69 -4.82
N ARG A 126 19.75 -0.73 -3.93
CA ARG A 126 21.02 0.00 -3.97
C ARG A 126 22.15 -0.90 -3.46
N ARG A 127 23.38 -0.52 -3.79
CA ARG A 127 24.57 -1.22 -3.27
C ARG A 127 24.60 -1.14 -1.74
N PHE A 128 24.98 -2.23 -1.10
CA PHE A 128 25.07 -2.41 0.36
C PHE A 128 23.75 -2.43 1.13
N ASP A 129 22.60 -2.47 0.44
CA ASP A 129 21.31 -2.74 1.08
C ASP A 129 21.22 -4.20 1.51
N SER A 130 20.69 -4.43 2.71
CA SER A 130 20.32 -5.75 3.19
C SER A 130 19.05 -6.24 2.49
N ILE A 131 19.09 -7.45 1.93
CA ILE A 131 18.00 -8.02 1.14
C ILE A 131 17.49 -9.31 1.80
N PRO A 132 16.20 -9.39 2.17
CA PRO A 132 15.66 -10.59 2.79
C PRO A 132 15.61 -11.74 1.79
N ILE A 133 16.24 -12.86 2.17
CA ILE A 133 16.08 -14.13 1.47
C ILE A 133 14.88 -14.90 2.03
N ARG A 134 14.74 -14.92 3.36
CA ARG A 134 13.65 -15.61 4.08
C ARG A 134 13.08 -14.67 5.15
N VAL A 135 11.76 -14.68 5.31
CA VAL A 135 11.01 -13.82 6.24
C VAL A 135 10.17 -14.67 7.19
N ARG A 136 9.85 -14.22 8.40
CA ARG A 136 9.13 -15.03 9.40
C ARG A 136 9.88 -16.34 9.72
N LEU A 137 11.13 -16.21 10.14
CA LEU A 137 11.89 -17.32 10.72
C LEU A 137 11.26 -17.71 12.07
N ASN A 138 11.16 -19.02 12.31
CA ASN A 138 10.82 -19.51 13.65
C ASN A 138 12.06 -19.51 14.57
N GLU A 139 11.85 -19.67 15.88
CA GLU A 139 12.92 -19.63 16.88
C GLU A 139 14.00 -20.70 16.64
N GLN A 140 13.62 -21.87 16.12
CA GLN A 140 14.56 -22.95 15.82
C GLN A 140 15.47 -22.58 14.63
N GLU A 141 14.91 -21.99 13.58
CA GLU A 141 15.67 -21.49 12.42
C GLU A 141 16.63 -20.37 12.85
N VAL A 142 16.16 -19.44 13.68
CA VAL A 142 16.98 -18.37 14.27
C VAL A 142 18.14 -18.95 15.07
N ALA A 143 17.89 -19.93 15.93
CA ALA A 143 18.93 -20.58 16.74
C ALA A 143 19.94 -21.34 15.86
N ARG A 144 19.46 -22.14 14.88
CA ARG A 144 20.31 -22.92 13.96
C ARG A 144 21.26 -22.02 13.18
N PHE A 145 20.76 -20.90 12.64
CA PHE A 145 21.61 -19.95 11.95
C PHE A 145 22.55 -19.21 12.90
N SER A 146 22.08 -18.82 14.09
CA SER A 146 22.90 -18.07 15.06
C SER A 146 24.20 -18.80 15.44
N VAL A 147 24.14 -20.12 15.65
CA VAL A 147 25.33 -20.94 15.95
C VAL A 147 26.29 -21.01 14.74
N ASN A 148 25.74 -21.03 13.52
CA ASN A 148 26.52 -21.13 12.29
C ASN A 148 26.89 -19.77 11.68
N ARG A 149 26.51 -18.64 12.30
CA ARG A 149 26.64 -17.28 11.73
C ARG A 149 28.05 -16.95 11.27
N HIS A 150 29.07 -17.43 11.98
CA HIS A 150 30.48 -17.23 11.66
C HIS A 150 30.88 -17.75 10.27
N ARG A 151 30.13 -18.72 9.71
CA ARG A 151 30.35 -19.30 8.38
C ARG A 151 29.77 -18.47 7.23
N PHE A 152 28.89 -17.51 7.53
CA PHE A 152 28.14 -16.76 6.52
C PHE A 152 28.44 -15.25 6.58
N PRO A 153 29.64 -14.81 6.15
CA PRO A 153 29.92 -13.39 6.00
C PRO A 153 28.89 -12.69 5.13
N GLY A 154 28.31 -11.60 5.62
CA GLY A 154 27.28 -10.83 4.88
C GLY A 154 25.85 -11.34 5.04
N VAL A 155 25.61 -12.40 5.83
CA VAL A 155 24.27 -12.87 6.17
C VAL A 155 23.95 -12.54 7.63
N GLU A 156 22.82 -11.91 7.87
CA GLU A 156 22.41 -11.43 9.19
C GLU A 156 20.94 -11.73 9.46
N ILE A 157 20.61 -11.98 10.73
CA ILE A 157 19.22 -12.00 11.18
C ILE A 157 18.85 -10.57 11.55
N GLN A 158 17.77 -10.08 10.95
CA GLN A 158 17.20 -8.77 11.24
C GLN A 158 15.86 -8.96 11.94
N ALA A 159 15.66 -8.24 13.05
CA ALA A 159 14.37 -8.16 13.72
C ALA A 159 13.62 -6.95 13.16
N LYS A 160 12.43 -7.20 12.58
CA LYS A 160 11.57 -6.16 12.01
C LYS A 160 10.13 -6.38 12.45
N LEU A 161 9.39 -5.30 12.55
CA LEU A 161 7.95 -5.37 12.75
C LEU A 161 7.28 -5.64 11.41
N LEU A 162 6.49 -6.71 11.34
CA LEU A 162 5.65 -7.01 10.19
C LEU A 162 4.20 -6.74 10.53
N ARG A 163 3.48 -6.24 9.53
CA ARG A 163 2.04 -6.08 9.64
C ARG A 163 1.37 -7.46 9.67
N ASP A 164 0.38 -7.59 10.54
CA ASP A 164 -0.38 -8.81 10.78
C ASP A 164 -1.87 -8.47 10.86
N TYR A 165 -2.70 -9.29 10.23
CA TYR A 165 -4.16 -9.13 10.20
C TYR A 165 -4.80 -10.35 10.87
N PRO A 166 -5.18 -10.25 12.15
CA PRO A 166 -5.68 -11.40 12.91
C PRO A 166 -6.95 -12.02 12.33
N LEU A 167 -7.80 -11.21 11.70
CA LEU A 167 -9.06 -11.65 11.11
C LEU A 167 -8.94 -12.02 9.62
N GLY A 168 -7.73 -11.94 9.05
CA GLY A 168 -7.41 -12.41 7.70
C GLY A 168 -8.43 -12.04 6.63
N ASP A 169 -8.99 -13.07 5.99
CA ASP A 169 -9.93 -12.95 4.88
C ASP A 169 -11.26 -12.26 5.23
N LYS A 170 -11.70 -12.33 6.49
CA LYS A 170 -12.96 -11.71 6.95
C LYS A 170 -12.96 -10.19 6.86
N THR A 171 -11.78 -9.57 6.79
CA THR A 171 -11.61 -8.12 6.79
C THR A 171 -10.81 -7.61 5.59
N SER A 172 -10.51 -8.49 4.63
CA SER A 172 -9.56 -8.22 3.54
C SER A 172 -9.89 -6.99 2.69
N HIS A 173 -11.18 -6.78 2.42
CA HIS A 173 -11.63 -5.70 1.54
C HIS A 173 -11.83 -4.37 2.25
N VAL A 174 -12.22 -4.40 3.53
CA VAL A 174 -12.45 -3.19 4.33
C VAL A 174 -11.13 -2.66 4.89
N ILE A 175 -10.33 -3.50 5.55
CA ILE A 175 -9.04 -3.09 6.12
C ILE A 175 -7.98 -2.99 5.02
N GLY A 176 -7.99 -3.92 4.08
CA GLY A 176 -6.95 -4.00 3.07
C GLY A 176 -5.67 -4.60 3.61
N TYR A 177 -4.56 -4.28 2.94
CA TYR A 177 -3.24 -4.73 3.36
C TYR A 177 -2.16 -3.73 2.99
N VAL A 178 -1.05 -3.76 3.73
CA VAL A 178 0.23 -3.17 3.32
C VAL A 178 1.01 -4.14 2.47
N GLY A 179 1.81 -3.62 1.55
CA GLY A 179 2.75 -4.42 0.78
C GLY A 179 3.97 -3.60 0.38
N ARG A 180 4.99 -4.26 -0.15
CA ARG A 180 6.23 -3.61 -0.57
C ARG A 180 5.98 -2.44 -1.52
N ILE A 181 6.67 -1.33 -1.29
CA ILE A 181 6.62 -0.14 -2.15
C ILE A 181 7.10 -0.49 -3.55
N ASN A 182 6.29 -0.18 -4.56
CA ASN A 182 6.64 -0.35 -5.97
C ASN A 182 7.17 0.97 -6.58
N PRO A 183 7.79 0.94 -7.78
CA PRO A 183 8.37 2.15 -8.38
C PRO A 183 7.38 3.30 -8.62
N ARG A 184 6.09 3.01 -8.85
CA ARG A 184 5.06 4.04 -9.06
C ARG A 184 4.70 4.75 -7.75
N GLU A 185 4.69 4.02 -6.65
CA GLU A 185 4.47 4.57 -5.31
C GLU A 185 5.71 5.33 -4.83
N ALA A 186 6.90 4.78 -5.07
CA ALA A 186 8.17 5.43 -4.73
C ALA A 186 8.33 6.83 -5.35
N ALA A 187 7.71 7.06 -6.52
CA ALA A 187 7.71 8.36 -7.17
C ALA A 187 6.73 9.38 -6.57
N ARG A 188 5.82 8.97 -5.68
CA ARG A 188 4.75 9.81 -5.10
C ARG A 188 4.88 10.02 -3.59
N ILE A 189 5.59 9.14 -2.90
CA ILE A 189 5.82 9.24 -1.45
C ILE A 189 6.88 10.28 -1.12
N ASP A 190 6.83 10.79 0.10
CA ASP A 190 7.92 11.58 0.67
C ASP A 190 9.15 10.67 0.89
N ALA A 191 10.16 10.82 0.02
CA ALA A 191 11.38 10.04 0.09
C ALA A 191 12.14 10.19 1.43
N SER A 192 12.00 11.33 2.13
CA SER A 192 12.59 11.53 3.44
C SER A 192 11.86 10.72 4.50
N ASN A 193 10.54 10.86 4.57
CA ASN A 193 9.73 10.19 5.59
C ASN A 193 9.66 8.66 5.39
N TYR A 194 9.88 8.18 4.16
CA TYR A 194 9.91 6.74 3.85
C TYR A 194 11.34 6.17 3.72
N SER A 195 12.36 6.90 4.18
CA SER A 195 13.77 6.51 4.02
C SER A 195 14.15 5.20 4.74
N ALA A 196 13.45 4.85 5.83
CA ALA A 196 13.55 3.57 6.51
C ALA A 196 12.33 2.63 6.30
N THR A 197 11.33 3.04 5.53
CA THR A 197 10.08 2.28 5.37
C THR A 197 10.06 1.58 4.02
N SER A 198 9.69 0.30 4.01
CA SER A 198 9.66 -0.53 2.79
C SER A 198 8.27 -0.98 2.37
N HIS A 199 7.25 -0.70 3.19
CA HIS A 199 5.87 -1.13 3.00
C HIS A 199 4.93 0.08 3.01
N ILE A 200 3.83 -0.02 2.26
CA ILE A 200 2.80 1.01 2.15
C ILE A 200 1.43 0.34 1.98
N GLY A 201 0.37 0.95 2.50
CA GLY A 201 -1.02 0.55 2.32
C GLY A 201 -1.41 0.45 0.85
N LYS A 202 -2.00 -0.68 0.46
CA LYS A 202 -2.36 -1.00 -0.94
C LYS A 202 -3.84 -0.84 -1.24
N THR A 203 -4.70 -1.15 -0.26
CA THR A 203 -6.15 -1.16 -0.38
C THR A 203 -6.80 -0.80 0.96
N GLY A 204 -8.13 -0.62 0.96
CA GLY A 204 -8.93 -0.46 2.18
C GLY A 204 -8.53 0.74 3.05
N VAL A 205 -8.75 0.60 4.35
CA VAL A 205 -8.35 1.55 5.40
C VAL A 205 -6.83 1.75 5.39
N GLU A 206 -6.04 0.69 5.24
CA GLU A 206 -4.57 0.75 5.25
C GLU A 206 -4.03 1.78 4.24
N LYS A 207 -4.61 1.83 3.03
CA LYS A 207 -4.22 2.81 2.01
C LYS A 207 -4.82 4.19 2.24
N SER A 208 -6.08 4.25 2.66
CA SER A 208 -6.83 5.51 2.74
C SER A 208 -6.34 6.40 3.88
N TYR A 209 -5.82 5.77 4.94
CA TYR A 209 -5.24 6.43 6.10
C TYR A 209 -3.72 6.24 6.20
N GLU A 210 -3.04 5.96 5.08
CA GLU A 210 -1.59 5.69 5.05
C GLU A 210 -0.78 6.76 5.79
N GLU A 211 -1.06 8.04 5.53
CA GLU A 211 -0.30 9.15 6.11
C GLU A 211 -0.39 9.21 7.65
N ARG A 212 -1.57 8.88 8.19
CA ARG A 212 -1.80 8.82 9.65
C ARG A 212 -1.19 7.57 10.26
N LEU A 213 -1.40 6.42 9.61
CA LEU A 213 -0.90 5.13 10.06
C LEU A 213 0.62 5.03 10.01
N HIS A 214 1.28 5.67 9.05
CA HIS A 214 2.73 5.55 8.86
C HIS A 214 3.53 6.15 10.02
N GLY A 215 3.16 7.35 10.49
CA GLY A 215 3.95 8.12 11.44
C GLY A 215 5.12 8.88 10.79
N LYS A 216 6.12 9.25 11.59
CA LYS A 216 7.28 10.04 11.14
C LYS A 216 8.60 9.32 11.42
N VAL A 217 9.46 9.23 10.41
CA VAL A 217 10.79 8.63 10.53
C VAL A 217 11.66 9.40 11.50
N GLY A 218 12.38 8.68 12.34
CA GLY A 218 13.45 9.22 13.17
C GLY A 218 14.79 9.06 12.47
N PHE A 219 15.87 9.47 13.11
CA PHE A 219 17.22 9.19 12.64
C PHE A 219 18.19 9.09 13.80
N ARG A 220 19.32 8.42 13.56
CA ARG A 220 20.49 8.48 14.43
C ARG A 220 21.73 8.79 13.61
N GLN A 221 22.59 9.64 14.16
CA GLN A 221 23.93 9.88 13.64
C GLN A 221 24.87 8.91 14.31
N VAL A 222 25.48 8.02 13.53
CA VAL A 222 26.45 7.05 14.02
C VAL A 222 27.83 7.35 13.48
N GLU A 223 28.82 7.22 14.35
CA GLU A 223 30.21 7.25 13.97
C GLU A 223 30.60 5.89 13.37
N VAL A 224 31.14 5.85 12.16
CA VAL A 224 31.54 4.60 11.50
C VAL A 224 33.06 4.48 11.39
N ASN A 225 33.57 3.25 11.53
CA ASN A 225 34.97 2.96 11.23
C ASN A 225 35.22 2.83 9.71
N VAL A 226 36.48 2.64 9.32
CA VAL A 226 36.88 2.41 7.91
C VAL A 226 36.21 1.21 7.23
N LEU A 227 35.59 0.31 8.00
CA LEU A 227 34.83 -0.84 7.51
C LEU A 227 33.30 -0.58 7.49
N GLY A 228 32.86 0.64 7.82
CA GLY A 228 31.46 1.04 7.86
C GLY A 228 30.66 0.51 9.06
N ARG A 229 31.33 0.02 10.12
CA ARG A 229 30.66 -0.43 11.35
C ARG A 229 30.45 0.75 12.29
N ALA A 230 29.24 0.87 12.83
CA ALA A 230 28.92 1.86 13.86
C ALA A 230 29.75 1.59 15.13
N ILE A 231 30.46 2.62 15.60
CA ILE A 231 31.28 2.63 16.82
C ILE A 231 30.49 3.26 17.96
N SER A 232 29.87 4.42 17.71
CA SER A 232 29.19 5.23 18.70
C SER A 232 27.98 5.94 18.06
N THR A 233 26.98 6.28 18.87
CA THR A 233 25.86 7.14 18.44
C THR A 233 26.15 8.55 18.94
N LEU A 234 26.19 9.52 18.04
CA LEU A 234 26.48 10.93 18.34
C LEU A 234 25.21 11.68 18.71
N GLU A 235 24.15 11.47 17.92
CA GLU A 235 22.85 12.12 18.07
C GLU A 235 21.76 11.13 17.65
N SER A 236 20.58 11.21 18.27
CA SER A 236 19.42 10.42 17.87
C SER A 236 18.13 11.19 18.09
N GLN A 237 17.30 11.24 17.07
CA GLN A 237 15.91 11.66 17.16
C GLN A 237 15.01 10.43 17.01
N PRO A 238 14.23 10.06 18.04
CA PRO A 238 13.33 8.92 17.94
C PRO A 238 12.24 9.16 16.89
N PRO A 239 11.76 8.11 16.21
CA PRO A 239 10.62 8.22 15.31
C PRO A 239 9.33 8.55 16.09
N VAL A 240 8.36 9.14 15.40
CA VAL A 240 7.00 9.33 15.93
C VAL A 240 6.12 8.18 15.43
N PRO A 241 5.51 7.38 16.31
CA PRO A 241 4.53 6.36 15.92
C PRO A 241 3.39 6.94 15.07
N GLY A 242 2.82 6.10 14.19
CA GLY A 242 1.58 6.43 13.51
C GLY A 242 0.38 6.43 14.46
N ASP A 243 -0.69 7.11 14.06
CA ASP A 243 -1.94 7.16 14.80
C ASP A 243 -2.62 5.79 14.82
N ASP A 244 -3.09 5.36 15.99
CA ASP A 244 -4.04 4.27 16.08
C ASP A 244 -5.42 4.72 15.56
N LEU A 245 -6.09 3.85 14.81
CA LEU A 245 -7.41 4.11 14.24
C LEU A 245 -8.46 3.24 14.92
N TYR A 246 -9.56 3.87 15.33
CA TYR A 246 -10.78 3.20 15.78
C TYR A 246 -11.83 3.33 14.69
N LEU A 247 -12.26 2.20 14.14
CA LEU A 247 -13.26 2.14 13.08
C LEU A 247 -14.67 1.96 13.66
N THR A 248 -15.68 2.27 12.86
CA THR A 248 -17.09 2.00 13.19
C THR A 248 -17.48 0.54 13.00
N ILE A 249 -16.61 -0.25 12.35
CA ILE A 249 -16.80 -1.67 12.08
C ILE A 249 -16.93 -2.43 13.40
N ASP A 250 -17.91 -3.34 13.47
CA ASP A 250 -18.02 -4.36 14.49
C ASP A 250 -17.51 -5.69 13.93
N ALA A 251 -16.39 -6.18 14.47
CA ALA A 251 -15.75 -7.39 13.99
C ALA A 251 -16.64 -8.64 14.11
N ARG A 252 -17.49 -8.68 15.15
CA ARG A 252 -18.40 -9.80 15.39
C ARG A 252 -19.55 -9.77 14.38
N LEU A 253 -20.17 -8.61 14.16
CA LEU A 253 -21.21 -8.47 13.13
C LEU A 253 -20.68 -8.81 11.74
N GLN A 254 -19.49 -8.34 11.39
CA GLN A 254 -18.84 -8.66 10.13
C GLN A 254 -18.67 -10.18 9.96
N ALA A 255 -18.19 -10.89 10.99
CA ALA A 255 -18.06 -12.33 10.98
C ALA A 255 -19.42 -13.04 10.87
N THR A 256 -20.43 -12.61 11.65
CA THR A 256 -21.79 -13.17 11.61
C THR A 256 -22.41 -13.06 10.22
N ILE A 257 -22.22 -11.92 9.54
CA ILE A 257 -22.71 -11.73 8.17
C ILE A 257 -22.00 -12.68 7.20
N ILE A 258 -20.66 -12.82 7.31
CA ILE A 258 -19.89 -13.74 6.46
C ILE A 258 -20.36 -15.18 6.64
N ASP A 259 -20.58 -15.61 7.89
CA ASP A 259 -21.06 -16.95 8.20
C ASP A 259 -22.48 -17.16 7.66
N ALA A 260 -23.33 -16.13 7.70
CA ALA A 260 -24.69 -16.17 7.14
C ALA A 260 -24.73 -16.32 5.61
N PHE A 261 -23.66 -15.95 4.89
CA PHE A 261 -23.57 -16.23 3.45
C PHE A 261 -23.35 -17.72 3.15
N GLY A 262 -22.94 -18.57 4.10
CA GLY A 262 -22.70 -20.00 3.86
C GLY A 262 -21.65 -20.24 2.77
N GLU A 263 -22.03 -20.85 1.65
CA GLU A 263 -21.16 -21.07 0.47
C GLU A 263 -21.33 -19.98 -0.61
N GLU A 264 -22.29 -19.06 -0.45
CA GLU A 264 -22.63 -18.09 -1.49
C GLU A 264 -21.61 -16.95 -1.60
N ASN A 265 -21.40 -16.48 -2.84
CA ASN A 265 -20.61 -15.29 -3.12
C ASN A 265 -21.50 -14.05 -3.11
N GLY A 266 -21.09 -12.98 -2.45
CA GLY A 266 -21.92 -11.78 -2.39
C GLY A 266 -21.30 -10.63 -1.62
N ALA A 267 -22.13 -9.63 -1.34
CA ALA A 267 -21.75 -8.47 -0.56
C ALA A 267 -22.88 -8.05 0.38
N ALA A 268 -22.51 -7.46 1.50
CA ALA A 268 -23.45 -6.88 2.45
C ALA A 268 -22.83 -5.62 3.06
N ALA A 269 -23.69 -4.64 3.34
CA ALA A 269 -23.35 -3.46 4.11
C ALA A 269 -24.38 -3.32 5.24
N ALA A 270 -23.91 -3.17 6.46
CA ALA A 270 -24.74 -2.83 7.62
C ALA A 270 -24.34 -1.44 8.08
N ILE A 271 -25.32 -0.56 8.20
CA ILE A 271 -25.12 0.82 8.64
C ILE A 271 -26.04 1.14 9.81
N ASP A 272 -25.62 2.07 10.66
CA ASP A 272 -26.52 2.75 11.59
C ASP A 272 -27.16 3.94 10.85
N PRO A 273 -28.49 3.93 10.58
CA PRO A 273 -29.14 5.00 9.84
C PRO A 273 -29.14 6.36 10.56
N ALA A 274 -29.02 6.38 11.90
CA ALA A 274 -29.06 7.62 12.67
C ALA A 274 -27.74 8.39 12.61
N THR A 275 -26.61 7.67 12.50
CA THR A 275 -25.26 8.24 12.53
C THR A 275 -24.55 8.17 11.18
N GLY A 276 -24.97 7.28 10.29
CA GLY A 276 -24.29 6.97 9.04
C GLY A 276 -23.07 6.06 9.24
N GLU A 277 -22.82 5.55 10.45
CA GLU A 277 -21.71 4.65 10.74
C GLU A 277 -21.83 3.35 9.95
N VAL A 278 -20.73 2.89 9.35
CA VAL A 278 -20.66 1.58 8.69
C VAL A 278 -20.25 0.54 9.72
N LEU A 279 -21.18 -0.33 10.09
CA LEU A 279 -20.99 -1.37 11.12
C LEU A 279 -20.37 -2.64 10.54
N ALA A 280 -20.65 -2.95 9.28
CA ALA A 280 -20.00 -4.04 8.55
C ALA A 280 -19.99 -3.75 7.06
N LEU A 281 -18.90 -4.11 6.38
CA LEU A 281 -18.76 -4.00 4.93
C LEU A 281 -18.11 -5.28 4.39
N VAL A 282 -18.95 -6.21 3.96
CA VAL A 282 -18.58 -7.58 3.59
C VAL A 282 -18.57 -7.74 2.08
N SER A 283 -17.51 -8.37 1.58
CA SER A 283 -17.41 -8.90 0.22
C SER A 283 -16.86 -10.32 0.30
N LYS A 284 -17.65 -11.30 -0.14
CA LYS A 284 -17.35 -12.73 -0.06
C LYS A 284 -17.22 -13.34 -1.47
N PRO A 285 -16.19 -14.16 -1.73
CA PRO A 285 -15.15 -14.58 -0.81
C PRO A 285 -14.11 -13.48 -0.56
N GLY A 286 -13.52 -13.50 0.64
CA GLY A 286 -12.34 -12.69 0.96
C GLY A 286 -11.05 -13.39 0.52
N PHE A 287 -9.91 -12.89 1.02
CA PHE A 287 -8.61 -13.51 0.80
C PHE A 287 -7.68 -13.17 1.97
N ASP A 288 -6.76 -14.07 2.31
CA ASP A 288 -5.80 -13.81 3.38
C ASP A 288 -4.84 -12.66 2.99
N THR A 289 -4.99 -11.53 3.69
CA THR A 289 -4.17 -10.32 3.52
C THR A 289 -2.73 -10.52 3.96
N ASN A 290 -2.47 -11.46 4.87
CA ASN A 290 -1.12 -11.74 5.38
C ASN A 290 -0.20 -12.28 4.27
N LEU A 291 -0.75 -12.92 3.23
CA LEU A 291 -0.01 -13.39 2.07
C LEU A 291 0.65 -12.25 1.29
N PHE A 292 0.16 -11.02 1.40
CA PHE A 292 0.63 -9.89 0.61
C PHE A 292 1.69 -9.03 1.30
N VAL A 293 1.79 -9.08 2.63
CA VAL A 293 2.64 -8.20 3.44
C VAL A 293 4.08 -8.20 2.93
N GLU A 294 4.71 -9.38 2.88
CA GLU A 294 6.08 -9.54 2.41
C GLU A 294 6.22 -9.81 0.90
N GLY A 295 5.08 -9.86 0.20
CA GLY A 295 4.99 -10.20 -1.21
C GLY A 295 4.47 -11.63 -1.42
N ILE A 296 3.30 -11.70 -2.05
CA ILE A 296 2.61 -12.95 -2.36
C ILE A 296 3.39 -13.82 -3.37
N SER A 297 3.37 -15.13 -3.16
CA SER A 297 3.98 -16.08 -4.09
C SER A 297 3.25 -16.08 -5.44
N PRO A 298 3.95 -16.36 -6.56
CA PRO A 298 3.29 -16.45 -7.87
C PRO A 298 2.17 -17.48 -7.92
N GLY A 299 2.31 -18.60 -7.20
CA GLY A 299 1.30 -19.65 -7.10
C GLY A 299 0.04 -19.18 -6.38
N ASN A 300 0.18 -18.61 -5.18
CA ASN A 300 -0.96 -18.12 -4.41
C ASN A 300 -1.68 -16.97 -5.14
N TYR A 301 -0.90 -16.05 -5.74
CA TYR A 301 -1.49 -14.95 -6.50
C TYR A 301 -2.25 -15.45 -7.74
N LYS A 302 -1.69 -16.43 -8.46
CA LYS A 302 -2.37 -17.07 -9.60
C LYS A 302 -3.66 -17.77 -9.17
N ALA A 303 -3.66 -18.46 -8.03
CA ALA A 303 -4.85 -19.12 -7.49
C ALA A 303 -5.98 -18.09 -7.20
N LEU A 304 -5.64 -16.96 -6.57
CA LEU A 304 -6.62 -15.89 -6.31
C LEU A 304 -7.12 -15.22 -7.60
N GLN A 305 -6.23 -15.02 -8.58
CA GLN A 305 -6.56 -14.37 -9.85
C GLN A 305 -7.43 -15.25 -10.76
N GLN A 306 -7.19 -16.56 -10.76
CA GLN A 306 -7.89 -17.53 -11.63
C GLN A 306 -9.11 -18.15 -10.97
N SER A 307 -9.36 -17.89 -9.69
CA SER A 307 -10.55 -18.39 -8.99
C SER A 307 -11.83 -17.88 -9.69
N PRO A 308 -12.79 -18.77 -9.99
CA PRO A 308 -14.09 -18.38 -10.56
C PRO A 308 -14.89 -17.49 -9.60
N ASP A 309 -14.63 -17.61 -8.30
CA ASP A 309 -15.28 -16.85 -7.24
C ASP A 309 -14.69 -15.45 -7.05
N LYS A 310 -13.65 -15.06 -7.80
CA LYS A 310 -13.10 -13.69 -7.84
C LYS A 310 -12.91 -13.07 -6.43
N PRO A 311 -12.10 -13.69 -5.54
CA PRO A 311 -11.90 -13.20 -4.17
C PRO A 311 -11.24 -11.82 -4.10
N LEU A 312 -10.48 -11.41 -5.13
CA LEU A 312 -9.87 -10.07 -5.17
C LEU A 312 -10.87 -8.95 -5.51
N PHE A 313 -12.09 -9.30 -5.95
CA PHE A 313 -13.10 -8.33 -6.36
C PHE A 313 -13.94 -7.89 -5.16
N ASN A 314 -13.76 -6.63 -4.73
CA ASN A 314 -14.59 -6.03 -3.70
C ASN A 314 -16.01 -5.78 -4.23
N ARG A 315 -16.92 -6.71 -3.96
CA ARG A 315 -18.32 -6.68 -4.42
C ARG A 315 -19.14 -5.56 -3.78
N ALA A 316 -18.87 -5.22 -2.52
CA ALA A 316 -19.60 -4.16 -1.83
C ALA A 316 -19.34 -2.77 -2.42
N MET A 317 -18.10 -2.53 -2.88
CA MET A 317 -17.65 -1.22 -3.36
C MET A 317 -17.64 -1.08 -4.89
N ARG A 318 -17.46 -2.19 -5.60
CA ARG A 318 -17.26 -2.21 -7.05
C ARG A 318 -18.30 -3.02 -7.79
N GLY A 319 -19.13 -3.78 -7.07
CA GLY A 319 -20.23 -4.53 -7.65
C GLY A 319 -21.28 -3.57 -8.19
N GLN A 320 -21.49 -3.61 -9.51
CA GLN A 320 -22.55 -2.86 -10.17
C GLN A 320 -23.61 -3.85 -10.61
N TYR A 321 -24.66 -3.95 -9.81
CA TYR A 321 -25.77 -4.88 -10.02
C TYR A 321 -27.04 -4.07 -10.30
N PRO A 322 -27.95 -4.56 -11.17
CA PRO A 322 -29.30 -4.02 -11.21
C PRO A 322 -29.93 -4.12 -9.82
N PRO A 323 -30.49 -3.03 -9.26
CA PRO A 323 -31.06 -3.06 -7.92
C PRO A 323 -32.32 -3.93 -7.82
N GLY A 324 -32.93 -4.27 -8.97
CA GLY A 324 -34.17 -5.05 -9.03
C GLY A 324 -35.27 -4.35 -8.24
N SER A 325 -36.05 -5.13 -7.49
CA SER A 325 -37.19 -4.61 -6.73
C SER A 325 -36.79 -3.72 -5.53
N THR A 326 -35.52 -3.67 -5.12
CA THR A 326 -35.10 -2.86 -3.96
C THR A 326 -35.24 -1.36 -4.20
N ILE A 327 -35.34 -0.90 -5.45
CA ILE A 327 -35.54 0.51 -5.80
C ILE A 327 -37.01 0.96 -5.69
N LYS A 328 -37.96 0.01 -5.66
CA LYS A 328 -39.40 0.28 -5.70
C LYS A 328 -39.88 1.27 -4.63
N PRO A 329 -39.46 1.19 -3.35
CA PRO A 329 -39.85 2.18 -2.35
C PRO A 329 -39.51 3.62 -2.76
N PHE A 330 -38.34 3.85 -3.36
CA PHE A 330 -37.93 5.17 -3.84
C PHE A 330 -38.79 5.65 -5.02
N ILE A 331 -39.13 4.75 -5.94
CA ILE A 331 -40.04 5.07 -7.06
C ILE A 331 -41.46 5.36 -6.54
N GLY A 332 -41.92 4.63 -5.52
CA GLY A 332 -43.19 4.88 -4.85
C GLY A 332 -43.24 6.27 -4.22
N LEU A 333 -42.16 6.67 -3.53
CA LEU A 333 -41.99 8.02 -3.00
C LEU A 333 -41.99 9.09 -4.09
N ALA A 334 -41.27 8.88 -5.20
CA ALA A 334 -41.31 9.78 -6.36
C ALA A 334 -42.74 9.95 -6.89
N GLY A 335 -43.49 8.84 -6.91
CA GLY A 335 -44.90 8.82 -7.30
C GLY A 335 -45.78 9.71 -6.43
N LEU A 336 -45.54 9.71 -5.12
CA LEU A 336 -46.25 10.56 -4.17
C LEU A 336 -45.83 12.03 -4.32
N GLU A 337 -44.53 12.30 -4.39
CA GLU A 337 -43.95 13.65 -4.50
C GLU A 337 -44.49 14.40 -5.73
N TYR A 338 -44.45 13.76 -6.90
CA TYR A 338 -44.94 14.37 -8.14
C TYR A 338 -46.45 14.23 -8.35
N GLY A 339 -47.20 13.70 -7.38
CA GLY A 339 -48.65 13.50 -7.48
C GLY A 339 -49.08 12.48 -8.54
N ALA A 340 -48.17 11.62 -9.02
CA ALA A 340 -48.48 10.57 -9.99
C ALA A 340 -49.32 9.43 -9.37
N THR A 341 -49.22 9.26 -8.05
CA THR A 341 -50.06 8.36 -7.25
C THR A 341 -50.43 8.99 -5.90
N THR A 342 -51.34 8.33 -5.17
CA THR A 342 -51.70 8.65 -3.78
C THR A 342 -51.78 7.34 -2.99
N PRO A 343 -51.72 7.33 -1.65
CA PRO A 343 -51.79 6.10 -0.87
C PRO A 343 -53.03 5.23 -1.18
N GLY A 344 -54.19 5.86 -1.44
CA GLY A 344 -55.43 5.14 -1.77
C GLY A 344 -55.67 4.86 -3.26
N LYS A 345 -54.78 5.31 -4.16
CA LYS A 345 -54.97 5.12 -5.61
C LYS A 345 -54.68 3.66 -5.95
N ARG A 346 -55.70 2.98 -6.49
CA ARG A 346 -55.63 1.57 -6.90
C ARG A 346 -55.45 1.42 -8.39
N ILE A 347 -54.71 0.38 -8.79
CA ILE A 347 -54.69 -0.12 -10.16
C ILE A 347 -55.05 -1.61 -10.18
N HIS A 348 -55.45 -2.13 -11.33
CA HIS A 348 -55.73 -3.55 -11.49
C HIS A 348 -54.55 -4.27 -12.16
N CYS A 349 -53.87 -5.14 -11.42
CA CYS A 349 -52.79 -5.98 -11.92
C CYS A 349 -53.33 -7.33 -12.42
N THR A 350 -53.24 -7.55 -13.72
CA THR A 350 -53.63 -8.80 -14.41
C THR A 350 -52.44 -9.71 -14.72
N GLY A 351 -51.26 -9.42 -14.15
CA GLY A 351 -50.02 -10.18 -14.38
C GLY A 351 -49.17 -9.69 -15.55
N SER A 352 -49.62 -8.64 -16.26
CA SER A 352 -48.80 -7.95 -17.27
C SER A 352 -49.24 -6.51 -17.47
N TYR A 353 -48.35 -5.69 -18.02
CA TYR A 353 -48.57 -4.30 -18.39
C TYR A 353 -48.17 -4.08 -19.85
N SER A 354 -48.94 -3.29 -20.58
CA SER A 354 -48.60 -2.83 -21.92
C SER A 354 -48.63 -1.32 -21.95
N LEU A 355 -47.60 -0.72 -22.56
CA LEU A 355 -47.57 0.72 -22.76
C LEU A 355 -48.71 1.15 -23.69
N PRO A 356 -49.20 2.39 -23.55
CA PRO A 356 -50.16 2.95 -24.50
C PRO A 356 -49.65 2.79 -25.93
N ASN A 357 -50.50 2.26 -26.82
CA ASN A 357 -50.20 2.02 -28.23
C ASN A 357 -49.05 1.01 -28.51
N SER A 358 -48.74 0.12 -27.57
CA SER A 358 -47.77 -0.97 -27.75
C SER A 358 -48.41 -2.33 -27.53
N SER A 359 -48.08 -3.30 -28.38
CA SER A 359 -48.45 -4.72 -28.21
C SER A 359 -47.49 -5.48 -27.29
N HIS A 360 -46.36 -4.87 -26.91
CA HIS A 360 -45.39 -5.50 -26.02
C HIS A 360 -45.94 -5.63 -24.60
N ARG A 361 -45.64 -6.74 -23.93
CA ARG A 361 -46.11 -7.06 -22.58
C ARG A 361 -44.94 -7.17 -21.61
N TYR A 362 -44.87 -6.22 -20.69
CA TYR A 362 -44.03 -6.30 -19.50
C TYR A 362 -44.71 -7.21 -18.49
N ARG A 363 -44.03 -8.26 -18.05
CA ARG A 363 -44.63 -9.30 -17.21
C ARG A 363 -44.42 -8.98 -15.75
N ASP A 364 -45.44 -9.25 -14.94
CA ASP A 364 -45.30 -9.31 -13.49
C ASP A 364 -44.68 -10.65 -13.08
N TRP A 365 -43.99 -10.68 -11.93
CA TRP A 365 -43.52 -11.94 -11.35
C TRP A 365 -44.69 -12.89 -11.03
N LYS A 366 -45.87 -12.36 -10.67
CA LYS A 366 -47.07 -13.14 -10.41
C LYS A 366 -47.93 -13.22 -11.68
N LYS A 367 -47.86 -14.37 -12.36
CA LYS A 367 -48.57 -14.64 -13.62
C LYS A 367 -50.09 -14.41 -13.58
N THR A 368 -50.73 -14.69 -12.45
CA THR A 368 -52.18 -14.51 -12.26
C THR A 368 -52.57 -13.07 -11.90
N GLY A 369 -51.58 -12.20 -11.69
CA GLY A 369 -51.79 -10.84 -11.22
C GLY A 369 -52.06 -10.73 -9.72
N HIS A 370 -52.10 -9.48 -9.28
CA HIS A 370 -52.33 -9.12 -7.88
C HIS A 370 -53.75 -8.60 -7.62
N GLY A 371 -54.60 -8.51 -8.65
CA GLY A 371 -55.94 -7.93 -8.51
C GLY A 371 -55.85 -6.41 -8.34
N HIS A 372 -56.71 -5.83 -7.51
CA HIS A 372 -56.60 -4.41 -7.17
C HIS A 372 -55.52 -4.18 -6.13
N VAL A 373 -54.53 -3.37 -6.48
CA VAL A 373 -53.40 -3.02 -5.62
C VAL A 373 -53.28 -1.51 -5.48
N ASP A 374 -53.13 -1.03 -4.25
CA ASP A 374 -52.67 0.32 -3.96
C ASP A 374 -51.14 0.38 -3.73
N LEU A 375 -50.61 1.52 -3.29
CA LEU A 375 -49.16 1.68 -3.08
C LEU A 375 -48.64 0.76 -1.96
N THR A 376 -49.41 0.59 -0.89
CA THR A 376 -49.06 -0.27 0.24
C THR A 376 -49.02 -1.73 -0.21
N ASP A 377 -50.03 -2.16 -0.96
CA ASP A 377 -50.07 -3.49 -1.56
C ASP A 377 -48.91 -3.71 -2.52
N ALA A 378 -48.59 -2.71 -3.35
CA ALA A 378 -47.52 -2.78 -4.33
C ALA A 378 -46.14 -2.90 -3.72
N ILE A 379 -45.87 -2.20 -2.61
CA ILE A 379 -44.63 -2.37 -1.84
C ILE A 379 -44.59 -3.74 -1.17
N THR A 380 -45.68 -4.12 -0.48
CA THR A 380 -45.78 -5.37 0.30
C THR A 380 -45.64 -6.62 -0.57
N GLN A 381 -46.27 -6.62 -1.76
CA GLN A 381 -46.29 -7.76 -2.68
C GLN A 381 -45.31 -7.59 -3.84
N SER A 382 -44.51 -6.50 -3.84
CA SER A 382 -43.56 -6.18 -4.90
C SER A 382 -44.18 -6.23 -6.30
N CYS A 383 -45.42 -5.73 -6.47
CA CYS A 383 -46.14 -5.84 -7.75
C CYS A 383 -45.47 -5.01 -8.85
N ASP A 384 -44.95 -5.65 -9.90
CA ASP A 384 -44.23 -4.98 -10.99
C ASP A 384 -45.15 -4.09 -11.81
N VAL A 385 -46.37 -4.55 -12.10
CA VAL A 385 -47.36 -3.80 -12.90
C VAL A 385 -47.69 -2.44 -12.30
N TYR A 386 -47.71 -2.34 -10.97
CA TYR A 386 -47.87 -1.06 -10.28
C TYR A 386 -46.74 -0.09 -10.63
N TYR A 387 -45.50 -0.58 -10.58
CA TYR A 387 -44.33 0.24 -10.88
C TYR A 387 -44.16 0.51 -12.37
N TYR A 388 -44.63 -0.37 -13.28
CA TYR A 388 -44.67 -0.07 -14.72
C TYR A 388 -45.65 1.07 -15.04
N ASP A 389 -46.87 1.02 -14.50
CA ASP A 389 -47.86 2.10 -14.65
C ASP A 389 -47.34 3.42 -14.04
N LEU A 390 -46.72 3.34 -12.86
CA LEU A 390 -46.16 4.50 -12.18
C LEU A 390 -44.98 5.10 -12.94
N ALA A 391 -44.04 4.28 -13.42
CA ALA A 391 -42.89 4.72 -14.20
C ALA A 391 -43.31 5.39 -15.52
N ASN A 392 -44.31 4.84 -16.21
CA ASN A 392 -44.87 5.45 -17.43
C ASN A 392 -45.51 6.84 -17.14
N ARG A 393 -46.16 7.02 -16.00
CA ARG A 393 -46.74 8.32 -15.59
C ARG A 393 -45.68 9.34 -15.17
N LEU A 394 -44.62 8.90 -14.52
CA LEU A 394 -43.53 9.76 -14.08
C LEU A 394 -42.63 10.19 -15.24
N GLY A 395 -42.30 9.25 -16.13
CA GLY A 395 -41.27 9.43 -17.15
C GLY A 395 -39.85 9.41 -16.56
N VAL A 396 -38.88 9.12 -17.42
CA VAL A 396 -37.47 8.97 -17.02
C VAL A 396 -36.88 10.23 -16.37
N ASP A 397 -37.25 11.42 -16.83
CA ASP A 397 -36.62 12.65 -16.37
C ASP A 397 -36.95 12.93 -14.89
N ARG A 398 -38.22 12.77 -14.49
CA ARG A 398 -38.65 12.89 -13.10
C ARG A 398 -38.10 11.77 -12.21
N LEU A 399 -38.05 10.54 -12.73
CA LEU A 399 -37.43 9.43 -12.02
C LEU A 399 -35.94 9.69 -11.77
N HIS A 400 -35.23 10.15 -12.80
CA HIS A 400 -33.80 10.47 -12.71
C HIS A 400 -33.56 11.58 -11.68
N GLU A 401 -34.27 12.70 -11.80
CA GLU A 401 -34.16 13.83 -10.88
C GLU A 401 -34.41 13.41 -9.42
N PHE A 402 -35.47 12.67 -9.18
CA PHE A 402 -35.81 12.23 -7.82
C PHE A 402 -34.79 11.25 -7.25
N LEU A 403 -34.36 10.25 -8.02
CA LEU A 403 -33.38 9.27 -7.57
C LEU A 403 -31.99 9.89 -7.39
N ASP A 404 -31.66 10.96 -8.11
CA ASP A 404 -30.41 11.70 -7.92
C ASP A 404 -30.32 12.38 -6.55
N HIS A 405 -31.45 12.82 -5.97
CA HIS A 405 -31.49 13.30 -4.58
C HIS A 405 -31.07 12.23 -3.56
N PHE A 406 -31.34 10.96 -3.86
CA PHE A 406 -30.88 9.80 -3.09
C PHE A 406 -29.45 9.34 -3.47
N ARG A 407 -28.75 10.11 -4.31
CA ARG A 407 -27.36 9.86 -4.75
C ARG A 407 -27.18 8.59 -5.57
N PHE A 408 -28.23 8.00 -6.14
CA PHE A 408 -28.07 6.89 -7.09
C PHE A 408 -27.19 7.32 -8.28
N GLY A 409 -26.28 6.46 -8.71
CA GLY A 409 -25.33 6.80 -9.78
C GLY A 409 -24.14 7.67 -9.33
N ARG A 410 -24.04 7.99 -8.03
CA ARG A 410 -22.92 8.72 -7.44
C ARG A 410 -22.19 7.87 -6.41
N ARG A 411 -20.95 8.26 -6.11
CA ARG A 411 -20.17 7.70 -4.99
C ARG A 411 -20.82 8.09 -3.66
N THR A 412 -20.84 7.16 -2.71
CA THR A 412 -21.39 7.34 -1.36
C THR A 412 -20.53 8.28 -0.51
N GLY A 413 -19.23 8.36 -0.80
CA GLY A 413 -18.29 9.17 -0.01
C GLY A 413 -17.64 8.41 1.15
N ILE A 414 -17.79 7.08 1.19
CA ILE A 414 -17.05 6.24 2.14
C ILE A 414 -15.54 6.47 2.00
N ASP A 415 -14.86 6.47 3.15
CA ASP A 415 -13.45 6.83 3.33
C ASP A 415 -12.46 5.72 2.96
N ILE A 416 -12.85 4.82 2.05
CA ILE A 416 -11.98 3.79 1.49
C ILE A 416 -11.86 3.87 -0.04
N THR A 417 -10.67 3.58 -0.55
CA THR A 417 -10.42 3.66 -2.00
C THR A 417 -11.14 2.57 -2.81
N GLY A 418 -11.49 2.91 -4.06
CA GLY A 418 -11.89 1.93 -5.08
C GLY A 418 -13.37 1.91 -5.43
N GLU A 419 -14.19 2.76 -4.81
CA GLU A 419 -15.63 2.90 -5.07
C GLU A 419 -15.96 3.28 -6.51
N LEU A 420 -17.00 2.64 -7.06
CA LEU A 420 -17.64 3.03 -8.30
C LEU A 420 -19.03 3.63 -8.01
N GLY A 421 -19.40 4.72 -8.67
CA GLY A 421 -20.70 5.39 -8.43
C GLY A 421 -21.93 4.67 -9.01
N GLY A 422 -21.74 3.61 -9.79
CA GLY A 422 -22.84 2.98 -10.52
C GLY A 422 -23.31 3.82 -11.71
N LEU A 423 -24.52 3.53 -12.19
CA LEU A 423 -25.16 4.25 -13.29
C LEU A 423 -26.62 4.53 -12.93
N LEU A 424 -26.97 5.81 -12.85
CA LEU A 424 -28.36 6.26 -12.88
C LEU A 424 -28.67 6.72 -14.32
N PRO A 425 -29.49 5.98 -15.08
CA PRO A 425 -29.70 6.29 -16.49
C PRO A 425 -30.51 7.59 -16.66
N SER A 426 -30.22 8.30 -17.75
CA SER A 426 -30.94 9.49 -18.18
C SER A 426 -30.96 9.59 -19.71
N ARG A 427 -31.83 10.46 -20.25
CA ARG A 427 -31.84 10.77 -21.68
C ARG A 427 -30.49 11.29 -22.17
N GLU A 428 -29.87 12.19 -21.39
CA GLU A 428 -28.56 12.76 -21.68
C GLU A 428 -27.47 11.67 -21.69
N TRP A 429 -27.46 10.81 -20.67
CA TRP A 429 -26.53 9.68 -20.60
C TRP A 429 -26.67 8.77 -21.83
N LYS A 430 -27.91 8.40 -22.19
CA LYS A 430 -28.15 7.51 -23.32
C LYS A 430 -27.69 8.15 -24.64
N ARG A 431 -27.99 9.44 -24.82
CA ARG A 431 -27.55 10.19 -26.01
C ARG A 431 -26.03 10.28 -26.09
N ARG A 432 -25.35 10.58 -24.98
CA ARG A 432 -23.89 10.71 -24.93
C ARG A 432 -23.16 9.38 -25.12
N THR A 433 -23.67 8.29 -24.54
CA THR A 433 -22.97 7.00 -24.50
C THR A 433 -23.35 6.08 -25.65
N ARG A 434 -24.61 6.13 -26.13
CA ARG A 434 -25.13 5.25 -27.18
C ARG A 434 -25.53 5.96 -28.47
N ASN A 435 -25.52 7.30 -28.50
CA ASN A 435 -26.01 8.10 -29.63
C ASN A 435 -27.47 7.79 -30.01
N GLU A 436 -28.28 7.42 -29.03
CA GLU A 436 -29.69 7.05 -29.20
C GLU A 436 -30.60 7.98 -28.40
N SER A 437 -31.83 8.18 -28.87
CA SER A 437 -32.89 8.80 -28.09
C SER A 437 -33.46 7.81 -27.06
N TRP A 438 -34.08 8.33 -26.01
CA TRP A 438 -34.77 7.52 -25.01
C TRP A 438 -36.12 7.03 -25.55
N TYR A 439 -36.34 5.72 -25.53
CA TYR A 439 -37.61 5.13 -25.96
C TYR A 439 -38.57 5.00 -24.77
N PRO A 440 -39.90 5.17 -24.94
CA PRO A 440 -40.86 5.07 -23.85
C PRO A 440 -40.74 3.78 -23.03
N GLY A 441 -40.44 2.66 -23.68
CA GLY A 441 -40.28 1.34 -23.07
C GLY A 441 -39.01 1.07 -22.27
N GLU A 442 -38.15 2.09 -22.11
CA GLU A 442 -36.91 2.01 -21.33
C GLU A 442 -37.03 2.67 -19.95
N THR A 443 -38.15 3.37 -19.72
CA THR A 443 -38.54 3.90 -18.41
C THR A 443 -39.26 2.80 -17.63
#